data_AF-A0A197KCT4-F1
#
_entry.id   AF-A0A197KCT4-F1
#
_cell.length_a   1.000
_cell.length_b   1.000
_cell.length_c   1.000
_cell.angle_alpha   90.00
_cell.angle_beta   90.00
_cell.angle_gamma   90.00
#
_symmetry.space_group_name_H-M   'P 1'
#
loop_
_entity.id
_entity.type
_entity.pdbx_description
1 polymer ?
#
loop_
_entity_poly.entity_id
_entity_poly.type
_entity_poly.pdbx_seq_one_letter_code
_entity_poly.pdbx_strand_id
1 'polypeptide(L)'
;MRPTTELVRIWTEALVPVCNNSKSHASQELKWLLQHAKHQSRASLTARSSGAAAGGGSRESLSEKEVELMQGYVDERVKTRKPLQYILGTQPFMDLEILTRPPTLIPRWETEEWTARLATALKSNPLIFHQTHQNTSSTTTPQFNILDICSGSGCIPLGLASALPPGSSRLFGADIHPKAVQLARDNAAHNRALLNQNIVSFHQVDLLAPNAVDKFLSWLDVDHEGTGVVDGGANSSSGMGKGQGRYHLIISNPPYIAHSEYETLEPEVAQWEDPKALLADQEGLVFYPRIAHMAMELLHRQPAASRSSSSSSSTTSSSSSTSSESSTVVGEDQNNKRLIRELDPRTLERIDSLDHDEQLHNNDNSNSNRNSYNSRRAQEGEEIEDDGVERTWRNGPELDRVKIPELVFEIGGDHQVDFVSAAVRQAGFRRVQVWKDLADRARCIVGAR
;
A
#
# COMPACT_ATOMS: atom_id res chain seq x y z
N MET A 1 -9.43 -31.15 -35.98
CA MET A 1 -8.89 -30.05 -35.15
C MET A 1 -7.80 -29.33 -35.93
N ARG A 2 -7.69 -28.00 -35.82
CA ARG A 2 -6.56 -27.26 -36.42
C ARG A 2 -5.25 -27.67 -35.74
N PRO A 3 -4.10 -27.62 -36.43
CA PRO A 3 -2.80 -27.84 -35.80
C PRO A 3 -2.56 -26.85 -34.65
N THR A 4 -1.91 -27.28 -33.56
CA THR A 4 -1.60 -26.43 -32.40
C THR A 4 -0.87 -25.13 -32.82
N THR A 5 0.04 -25.22 -33.78
CA THR A 5 0.80 -24.09 -34.32
C THR A 5 -0.09 -23.06 -35.00
N GLU A 6 -1.15 -23.49 -35.69
CA GLU A 6 -2.13 -22.59 -36.32
C GLU A 6 -2.97 -21.88 -35.26
N LEU A 7 -3.44 -22.61 -34.23
CA LEU A 7 -4.23 -22.03 -33.13
C LEU A 7 -3.42 -20.98 -32.35
N VAL A 8 -2.17 -21.28 -32.03
CA VAL A 8 -1.26 -20.33 -31.36
C VAL A 8 -1.11 -19.05 -32.17
N ARG A 9 -0.94 -19.15 -33.50
CA ARG A 9 -0.86 -17.98 -34.38
C ARG A 9 -2.14 -17.13 -34.33
N ILE A 10 -3.31 -17.78 -34.45
CA ILE A 10 -4.62 -17.11 -34.45
C ILE A 10 -4.85 -16.36 -33.12
N TRP A 11 -4.63 -17.03 -31.99
CA TRP A 11 -4.83 -16.40 -30.68
C TRP A 11 -3.82 -15.28 -30.42
N THR A 12 -2.57 -15.44 -30.86
CA THR A 12 -1.57 -14.38 -30.75
C THR A 12 -2.01 -13.15 -31.52
N GLU A 13 -2.44 -13.31 -32.79
CA GLU A 13 -2.93 -12.20 -33.63
C GLU A 13 -4.17 -11.53 -33.04
N ALA A 14 -5.09 -12.30 -32.46
CA ALA A 14 -6.27 -11.76 -31.79
C ALA A 14 -5.92 -10.91 -30.55
N LEU A 15 -4.85 -11.25 -29.82
CA LEU A 15 -4.42 -10.54 -28.62
C LEU A 15 -3.61 -9.26 -28.92
N VAL A 16 -3.05 -9.10 -30.12
CA VAL A 16 -2.20 -7.93 -30.46
C VAL A 16 -2.88 -6.59 -30.14
N PRO A 17 -4.14 -6.32 -30.57
CA PRO A 17 -4.78 -5.03 -30.31
C PRO A 17 -4.94 -4.73 -28.82
N VAL A 18 -5.15 -5.77 -28.01
CA VAL A 18 -5.39 -5.63 -26.57
C VAL A 18 -4.13 -5.58 -25.73
N CYS A 19 -2.98 -5.90 -26.33
CA CYS A 19 -1.65 -5.84 -25.73
C CYS A 19 -0.85 -4.64 -26.27
N ASN A 20 -1.49 -3.47 -26.38
CA ASN A 20 -0.89 -2.22 -26.88
C ASN A 20 -0.22 -2.37 -28.26
N ASN A 21 -0.85 -3.15 -29.15
CA ASN A 21 -0.33 -3.49 -30.48
C ASN A 21 1.05 -4.16 -30.49
N SER A 22 1.49 -4.72 -29.36
CA SER A 22 2.76 -5.42 -29.21
C SER A 22 2.59 -6.93 -29.39
N LYS A 23 3.13 -7.46 -30.49
CA LYS A 23 3.16 -8.91 -30.74
C LYS A 23 3.97 -9.67 -29.68
N SER A 24 5.00 -9.04 -29.11
CA SER A 24 5.79 -9.63 -28.02
C SER A 24 4.95 -9.78 -26.75
N HIS A 25 4.21 -8.74 -26.36
CA HIS A 25 3.32 -8.79 -25.19
C HIS A 25 2.19 -9.80 -25.40
N ALA A 26 1.53 -9.77 -26.57
CA ALA A 26 0.48 -10.74 -26.91
C ALA A 26 0.99 -12.20 -26.84
N SER A 27 2.20 -12.45 -27.33
CA SER A 27 2.83 -13.78 -27.25
C SER A 27 3.12 -14.19 -25.80
N GLN A 28 3.46 -13.23 -24.93
CA GLN A 28 3.71 -13.49 -23.52
C GLN A 28 2.42 -13.75 -22.75
N GLU A 29 1.37 -12.93 -22.94
CA GLU A 29 0.03 -13.18 -22.37
C GLU A 29 -0.48 -14.57 -22.78
N LEU A 30 -0.33 -14.93 -24.06
CA LEU A 30 -0.76 -16.23 -24.56
C LEU A 30 -0.05 -17.40 -23.85
N LYS A 31 1.25 -17.28 -23.56
CA LYS A 31 1.99 -18.33 -22.83
C LYS A 31 1.41 -18.54 -21.42
N TRP A 32 1.09 -17.45 -20.72
CA TRP A 32 0.48 -17.54 -19.39
C TRP A 32 -0.92 -18.14 -19.45
N LEU A 33 -1.75 -17.72 -20.40
CA LEU A 33 -3.08 -18.31 -20.62
C LEU A 33 -2.99 -19.80 -20.95
N LEU A 34 -2.05 -20.22 -21.80
CA LEU A 34 -1.83 -21.62 -22.14
C LEU A 34 -1.41 -22.45 -20.92
N GLN A 35 -0.51 -21.92 -20.11
CA GLN A 35 -0.10 -22.57 -18.87
C GLN A 35 -1.29 -22.72 -17.91
N HIS A 36 -2.11 -21.67 -17.78
CA HIS A 36 -3.30 -21.67 -16.95
C HIS A 36 -4.35 -22.68 -17.46
N ALA A 37 -4.63 -22.73 -18.77
CA ALA A 37 -5.55 -23.69 -19.37
C ALA A 37 -5.14 -25.14 -19.12
N LYS A 38 -3.83 -25.44 -19.25
CA LYS A 38 -3.27 -26.76 -18.94
C LYS A 38 -3.45 -27.13 -17.47
N HIS A 39 -3.23 -26.18 -16.56
CA HIS A 39 -3.42 -26.40 -15.12
C HIS A 39 -4.89 -26.70 -14.79
N GLN A 40 -5.83 -25.89 -15.30
CA GLN A 40 -7.27 -26.08 -15.08
C GLN A 40 -7.80 -27.39 -15.66
N SER A 41 -7.32 -27.77 -16.85
CA SER A 41 -7.65 -29.05 -17.48
C SER A 41 -7.21 -30.24 -16.59
N ARG A 42 -6.00 -30.20 -16.05
CA ARG A 42 -5.47 -31.24 -15.14
C ARG A 42 -6.22 -31.30 -13.81
N ALA A 43 -6.50 -30.16 -13.20
CA ALA A 43 -7.27 -30.08 -11.94
C ALA A 43 -8.67 -30.70 -12.09
N SER A 44 -9.30 -30.47 -13.24
CA SER A 44 -10.60 -31.06 -13.58
C SER A 44 -10.55 -32.59 -13.74
N LEU A 45 -9.43 -33.14 -14.23
CA LEU A 45 -9.23 -34.58 -14.37
C LEU A 45 -8.99 -35.25 -13.02
N THR A 46 -8.21 -34.65 -12.13
CA THR A 46 -7.94 -35.17 -10.77
C THR A 46 -9.20 -35.18 -9.91
N ALA A 47 -10.08 -34.19 -10.06
CA ALA A 47 -11.37 -34.15 -9.36
C ALA A 47 -12.34 -35.24 -9.84
N ARG A 48 -12.18 -35.74 -11.07
CA ARG A 48 -13.03 -36.79 -11.68
C ARG A 48 -12.44 -38.20 -11.58
N SER A 49 -11.18 -38.33 -11.14
CA SER A 49 -10.42 -39.59 -11.23
C SER A 49 -9.72 -39.91 -9.91
N SER A 50 -10.46 -40.33 -8.89
CA SER A 50 -9.91 -41.13 -7.79
C SER A 50 -9.66 -42.57 -8.28
N GLY A 51 -8.70 -42.73 -9.20
CA GLY A 51 -8.22 -44.03 -9.68
C GLY A 51 -8.08 -44.17 -11.19
N ALA A 52 -7.01 -43.62 -11.78
CA ALA A 52 -6.32 -44.21 -12.94
C ALA A 52 -5.06 -43.37 -13.26
N ALA A 53 -3.92 -44.04 -13.36
CA ALA A 53 -2.66 -43.42 -13.76
C ALA A 53 -2.71 -43.02 -15.25
N ALA A 54 -2.46 -41.74 -15.54
CA ALA A 54 -2.44 -41.23 -16.91
C ALA A 54 -1.06 -41.46 -17.55
N GLY A 55 -1.04 -42.26 -18.61
CA GLY A 55 0.10 -42.48 -19.48
C GLY A 55 0.50 -41.21 -20.26
N GLY A 56 1.80 -41.06 -20.49
CA GLY A 56 2.40 -39.94 -21.20
C GLY A 56 2.04 -39.90 -22.68
N GLY A 57 1.15 -38.98 -23.05
CA GLY A 57 0.95 -38.53 -24.42
C GLY A 57 1.97 -37.45 -24.81
N SER A 58 2.30 -37.39 -26.11
CA SER A 58 3.27 -36.49 -26.72
C SER A 58 3.05 -35.01 -26.37
N ARG A 59 4.15 -34.30 -26.10
CA ARG A 59 4.22 -32.95 -25.51
C ARG A 59 3.68 -31.79 -26.38
N GLU A 60 3.13 -32.04 -27.57
CA GLU A 60 2.94 -31.02 -28.62
C GLU A 60 1.48 -30.73 -29.04
N SER A 61 0.50 -31.58 -28.73
CA SER A 61 -0.91 -31.34 -29.06
C SER A 61 -1.72 -30.87 -27.85
N LEU A 62 -2.58 -29.86 -28.05
CA LEU A 62 -3.58 -29.44 -27.05
C LEU A 62 -4.79 -30.38 -27.08
N SER A 63 -5.31 -30.74 -25.92
CA SER A 63 -6.58 -31.44 -25.76
C SER A 63 -7.78 -30.55 -26.13
N GLU A 64 -8.92 -31.16 -26.44
CA GLU A 64 -10.17 -30.42 -26.72
C GLU A 64 -10.54 -29.46 -25.60
N LYS A 65 -10.37 -29.89 -24.33
CA LYS A 65 -10.68 -29.05 -23.17
C LYS A 65 -9.74 -27.86 -23.06
N GLU A 66 -8.45 -28.04 -23.32
CA GLU A 66 -7.48 -26.94 -23.32
C GLU A 66 -7.78 -25.94 -24.43
N VAL A 67 -8.18 -26.40 -25.62
CA VAL A 67 -8.59 -25.52 -26.72
C VAL A 67 -9.84 -24.72 -26.37
N GLU A 68 -10.84 -25.35 -25.76
CA GLU A 68 -12.06 -24.69 -25.29
C GLU A 68 -11.76 -23.59 -24.25
N LEU A 69 -10.94 -23.92 -23.24
CA LEU A 69 -10.52 -22.96 -22.21
C LEU A 69 -9.75 -21.79 -22.83
N MET A 70 -8.79 -22.06 -23.71
CA MET A 70 -8.01 -21.03 -24.39
C MET A 70 -8.88 -20.10 -25.22
N GLN A 71 -9.83 -20.65 -25.98
CA GLN A 71 -10.74 -19.82 -26.76
C GLN A 71 -11.59 -18.93 -25.85
N GLY A 72 -12.08 -19.46 -24.72
CA GLY A 72 -12.80 -18.67 -23.72
C GLY A 72 -11.97 -17.53 -23.14
N TYR A 73 -10.72 -17.79 -22.76
CA TYR A 73 -9.84 -16.77 -22.19
C TYR A 73 -9.48 -15.67 -23.20
N VAL A 74 -9.16 -16.05 -24.45
CA VAL A 74 -8.87 -15.07 -25.51
C VAL A 74 -10.11 -14.25 -25.81
N ASP A 75 -11.28 -14.88 -25.87
CA ASP A 75 -12.55 -14.18 -26.07
C ASP A 75 -12.85 -13.19 -24.95
N GLU A 76 -12.67 -13.56 -23.68
CA GLU A 76 -12.82 -12.62 -22.55
C GLU A 76 -11.87 -11.43 -22.68
N ARG A 77 -10.58 -11.70 -22.92
CA ARG A 77 -9.54 -10.67 -23.04
C ARG A 77 -9.82 -9.69 -24.18
N VAL A 78 -10.20 -10.20 -25.36
CA VAL A 78 -10.38 -9.39 -26.57
C VAL A 78 -11.74 -8.68 -26.59
N LYS A 79 -12.82 -9.38 -26.26
CA LYS A 79 -14.19 -8.83 -26.39
C LYS A 79 -14.56 -7.90 -25.26
N THR A 80 -14.05 -8.14 -24.06
CA THR A 80 -14.46 -7.42 -22.85
C THR A 80 -13.35 -6.59 -22.21
N ARG A 81 -12.13 -6.65 -22.77
CA ARG A 81 -10.94 -5.99 -22.19
C ARG A 81 -10.65 -6.43 -20.75
N LYS A 82 -11.11 -7.61 -20.34
CA LYS A 82 -10.86 -8.12 -18.98
C LYS A 82 -9.35 -8.23 -18.72
N PRO A 83 -8.85 -7.67 -17.60
CA PRO A 83 -7.46 -7.80 -17.21
C PRO A 83 -6.99 -9.26 -17.22
N LEU A 84 -5.78 -9.50 -17.71
CA LEU A 84 -5.19 -10.83 -17.74
C LEU A 84 -5.23 -11.49 -16.36
N GLN A 85 -4.89 -10.74 -15.31
CA GLN A 85 -4.83 -11.24 -13.93
C GLN A 85 -6.18 -11.76 -13.45
N TYR A 86 -7.28 -11.10 -13.80
CA TYR A 86 -8.63 -11.59 -13.49
C TYR A 86 -9.05 -12.80 -14.31
N ILE A 87 -8.43 -13.04 -15.47
CA ILE A 87 -8.60 -14.28 -16.23
C ILE A 87 -7.78 -15.41 -15.59
N LEU A 88 -6.54 -15.11 -15.19
CA LEU A 88 -5.65 -16.06 -14.49
C LEU A 88 -6.12 -16.36 -13.06
N GLY A 89 -6.83 -15.43 -12.44
CA GLY A 89 -7.25 -15.45 -11.03
C GLY A 89 -6.14 -15.10 -10.04
N THR A 90 -4.92 -14.82 -10.50
CA THR A 90 -3.76 -14.55 -9.64
C THR A 90 -2.81 -13.51 -10.25
N GLN A 91 -1.98 -12.90 -9.39
CA GLN A 91 -0.90 -11.97 -9.71
C GLN A 91 0.27 -12.26 -8.75
N PRO A 92 1.51 -12.44 -9.23
CA PRO A 92 2.66 -12.55 -8.35
C PRO A 92 2.90 -11.23 -7.60
N PHE A 93 3.34 -11.33 -6.35
CA PHE A 93 3.80 -10.20 -5.55
C PHE A 93 4.85 -10.69 -4.55
N MET A 94 6.12 -10.34 -4.77
CA MET A 94 7.27 -10.94 -4.09
C MET A 94 7.23 -12.47 -4.24
N ASP A 95 7.50 -13.23 -3.18
CA ASP A 95 7.42 -14.69 -3.19
C ASP A 95 5.99 -15.24 -3.08
N LEU A 96 4.96 -14.38 -3.16
CA LEU A 96 3.56 -14.75 -2.98
C LEU A 96 2.78 -14.83 -4.29
N GLU A 97 1.76 -15.67 -4.30
CA GLU A 97 0.72 -15.67 -5.31
C GLU A 97 -0.52 -14.98 -4.74
N ILE A 98 -0.83 -13.79 -5.22
CA ILE A 98 -2.00 -13.02 -4.76
C ILE A 98 -3.17 -13.37 -5.67
N LEU A 99 -4.22 -13.95 -5.09
CA LEU A 99 -5.51 -14.13 -5.74
C LEU A 99 -6.06 -12.75 -6.16
N THR A 100 -6.63 -12.69 -7.36
CA THR A 100 -7.24 -11.48 -7.92
C THR A 100 -8.63 -11.77 -8.45
N ARG A 101 -9.56 -10.83 -8.23
CA ARG A 101 -10.93 -10.91 -8.78
C ARG A 101 -11.59 -9.52 -8.79
N PRO A 102 -12.46 -9.21 -9.76
CA PRO A 102 -13.17 -7.93 -9.78
C PRO A 102 -14.00 -7.69 -8.51
N PRO A 103 -14.17 -6.44 -8.05
CA PRO A 103 -13.58 -5.23 -8.62
C PRO A 103 -12.30 -4.77 -7.89
N THR A 104 -11.56 -5.64 -7.22
CA THR A 104 -10.44 -5.18 -6.36
C THR A 104 -9.20 -4.81 -7.17
N LEU A 105 -8.54 -3.70 -6.85
CA LEU A 105 -7.27 -3.29 -7.48
C LEU A 105 -6.29 -4.45 -7.62
N ILE A 106 -5.73 -4.62 -8.81
CA ILE A 106 -4.69 -5.62 -9.09
C ILE A 106 -3.35 -5.07 -8.58
N PRO A 107 -2.58 -5.82 -7.77
CA PRO A 107 -1.27 -5.38 -7.31
C PRO A 107 -0.36 -4.96 -8.46
N ARG A 108 0.26 -3.78 -8.32
CA ARG A 108 1.16 -3.21 -9.34
C ARG A 108 2.62 -3.55 -9.03
N TRP A 109 3.45 -3.61 -10.07
CA TRP A 109 4.87 -3.97 -9.92
C TRP A 109 5.65 -2.86 -9.19
N GLU A 110 5.24 -1.59 -9.35
CA GLU A 110 5.77 -0.47 -8.58
C GLU A 110 5.57 -0.69 -7.08
N THR A 111 4.35 -1.13 -6.69
CA THR A 111 4.03 -1.47 -5.30
C THR A 111 4.89 -2.60 -4.76
N GLU A 112 5.12 -3.62 -5.57
CA GLU A 112 5.99 -4.76 -5.21
C GLU A 112 7.45 -4.31 -4.98
N GLU A 113 7.97 -3.47 -5.86
CA GLU A 113 9.37 -3.01 -5.82
C GLU A 113 9.69 -2.25 -4.53
N TRP A 114 8.89 -1.24 -4.18
CA TRP A 114 9.14 -0.49 -2.96
C TRP A 114 8.80 -1.29 -1.70
N THR A 115 7.84 -2.24 -1.76
CA THR A 115 7.53 -3.14 -0.63
C THR A 115 8.72 -4.06 -0.34
N ALA A 116 9.36 -4.61 -1.37
CA ALA A 116 10.57 -5.42 -1.22
C ALA A 116 11.75 -4.60 -0.66
N ARG A 117 11.89 -3.35 -1.10
CA ARG A 117 12.87 -2.40 -0.54
C ARG A 117 12.60 -2.12 0.94
N LEU A 118 11.35 -1.88 1.32
CA LEU A 118 10.92 -1.67 2.71
C LEU A 118 11.19 -2.91 3.57
N ALA A 119 10.86 -4.11 3.08
CA ALA A 119 11.14 -5.35 3.80
C ALA A 119 12.64 -5.54 4.09
N THR A 120 13.50 -5.22 3.12
CA THR A 120 14.96 -5.27 3.27
C THR A 120 15.43 -4.27 4.32
N ALA A 121 14.96 -3.04 4.23
CA ALA A 121 15.23 -1.97 5.19
C ALA A 121 14.85 -2.34 6.63
N LEU A 122 13.65 -2.92 6.83
CA LEU A 122 13.18 -3.33 8.14
C LEU A 122 14.03 -4.50 8.70
N LYS A 123 14.32 -5.51 7.87
CA LYS A 123 15.15 -6.67 8.25
C LYS A 123 16.56 -6.30 8.67
N SER A 124 17.17 -5.34 7.98
CA SER A 124 18.54 -4.90 8.27
C SER A 124 18.63 -3.95 9.46
N ASN A 125 17.52 -3.52 10.05
CA ASN A 125 17.53 -2.57 11.15
C ASN A 125 17.67 -3.28 12.52
N PRO A 126 18.82 -3.13 13.20
CA PRO A 126 19.07 -3.80 14.47
C PRO A 126 18.14 -3.33 15.60
N LEU A 127 17.55 -2.13 15.49
CA LEU A 127 16.59 -1.62 16.49
C LEU A 127 15.23 -2.29 16.41
N ILE A 128 14.90 -2.94 15.28
CA ILE A 128 13.62 -3.61 15.06
C ILE A 128 13.72 -5.08 15.44
N PHE A 129 14.74 -5.77 14.92
CA PHE A 129 14.90 -7.21 15.07
C PHE A 129 16.29 -7.54 15.63
N HIS A 130 16.60 -7.09 16.84
CA HIS A 130 17.85 -7.49 17.50
C HIS A 130 17.80 -8.99 17.86
N GLN A 131 18.89 -9.71 17.60
CA GLN A 131 19.05 -11.15 17.79
C GLN A 131 18.52 -11.66 19.14
N THR A 132 17.39 -12.37 19.09
CA THR A 132 16.82 -13.21 20.16
C THR A 132 17.66 -14.47 20.42
N HIS A 133 18.97 -14.30 20.61
CA HIS A 133 19.88 -15.42 20.90
C HIS A 133 20.64 -15.33 22.22
N GLN A 134 20.31 -14.40 23.11
CA GLN A 134 20.85 -14.47 24.46
C GLN A 134 19.76 -14.31 25.52
N ASN A 135 19.45 -15.46 26.14
CA ASN A 135 18.93 -15.60 27.50
C ASN A 135 17.80 -14.66 27.90
N THR A 136 16.55 -15.02 27.64
CA THR A 136 15.46 -14.74 28.59
C THR A 136 14.35 -15.77 28.43
N SER A 137 14.02 -16.40 29.55
CA SER A 137 12.92 -17.34 29.75
C SER A 137 11.54 -16.64 29.77
N SER A 138 11.36 -15.55 29.01
CA SER A 138 10.09 -14.84 28.90
C SER A 138 9.44 -15.10 27.54
N THR A 139 8.24 -15.65 27.59
CA THR A 139 7.49 -16.28 26.49
C THR A 139 6.89 -15.35 25.44
N THR A 140 7.25 -14.06 25.40
CA THR A 140 6.65 -13.08 24.48
C THR A 140 7.72 -12.20 23.84
N THR A 141 8.07 -12.50 22.59
CA THR A 141 8.84 -11.58 21.75
C THR A 141 8.02 -10.30 21.50
N PRO A 142 8.58 -9.09 21.70
CA PRO A 142 7.87 -7.87 21.36
C PRO A 142 7.61 -7.83 19.84
N GLN A 143 6.35 -7.74 19.44
CA GLN A 143 5.96 -7.80 18.03
C GLN A 143 5.95 -6.42 17.38
N PHE A 144 6.55 -6.32 16.19
CA PHE A 144 6.53 -5.13 15.36
C PHE A 144 5.17 -4.97 14.67
N ASN A 145 4.35 -4.05 15.17
CA ASN A 145 3.02 -3.74 14.62
C ASN A 145 3.09 -2.81 13.40
N ILE A 146 2.50 -3.24 12.28
CA ILE A 146 2.40 -2.50 11.03
C ILE A 146 0.92 -2.34 10.66
N LEU A 147 0.49 -1.13 10.33
CA LEU A 147 -0.84 -0.85 9.79
C LEU A 147 -0.73 -0.49 8.31
N ASP A 148 -1.51 -1.15 7.46
CA ASP A 148 -1.69 -0.84 6.05
C ASP A 148 -3.12 -0.32 5.82
N ILE A 149 -3.23 0.95 5.42
CA ILE A 149 -4.50 1.63 5.15
C ILE A 149 -4.75 1.63 3.64
N CYS A 150 -5.98 1.28 3.24
CA CYS A 150 -6.36 1.01 1.85
C CYS A 150 -5.68 -0.26 1.31
N SER A 151 -5.77 -1.35 2.08
CA SER A 151 -4.98 -2.56 1.86
C SER A 151 -5.36 -3.36 0.61
N GLY A 152 -6.56 -3.16 0.06
CA GLY A 152 -7.00 -3.82 -1.16
C GLY A 152 -6.96 -5.34 -1.04
N SER A 153 -6.15 -6.00 -1.88
CA SER A 153 -5.93 -7.45 -1.86
C SER A 153 -5.05 -7.93 -0.70
N GLY A 154 -4.53 -7.03 0.13
CA GLY A 154 -3.61 -7.32 1.22
C GLY A 154 -2.18 -7.60 0.78
N CYS A 155 -1.79 -7.26 -0.45
CA CYS A 155 -0.48 -7.64 -1.01
C CYS A 155 0.70 -7.08 -0.19
N ILE A 156 0.64 -5.82 0.23
CA ILE A 156 1.69 -5.16 1.03
C ILE A 156 1.91 -5.88 2.37
N PRO A 157 0.89 -6.01 3.26
CA PRO A 157 1.09 -6.67 4.55
C PRO A 157 1.41 -8.15 4.40
N LEU A 158 0.88 -8.85 3.40
CA LEU A 158 1.25 -10.25 3.17
C LEU A 158 2.71 -10.38 2.71
N GLY A 159 3.17 -9.53 1.77
CA GLY A 159 4.55 -9.52 1.30
C GLY A 159 5.54 -9.15 2.40
N LEU A 160 5.20 -8.20 3.27
CA LEU A 160 6.00 -7.91 4.47
C LEU A 160 6.00 -9.10 5.44
N ALA A 161 4.85 -9.72 5.69
CA ALA A 161 4.75 -10.88 6.58
C ALA A 161 5.59 -12.07 6.09
N SER A 162 5.66 -12.31 4.78
CA SER A 162 6.49 -13.38 4.20
C SER A 162 7.98 -13.05 4.17
N ALA A 163 8.33 -11.77 4.16
CA ALA A 163 9.71 -11.33 4.12
C ALA A 163 10.33 -11.17 5.52
N LEU A 164 9.57 -10.72 6.51
CA LEU A 164 10.07 -10.39 7.86
C LEU A 164 10.38 -11.65 8.69
N PRO A 165 11.24 -11.54 9.74
CA PRO A 165 11.65 -12.69 10.54
C PRO A 165 10.48 -13.42 11.20
N PRO A 166 10.59 -14.74 11.48
CA PRO A 166 9.43 -15.48 11.94
C PRO A 166 8.86 -15.03 13.29
N GLY A 167 7.53 -14.88 13.35
CA GLY A 167 6.81 -14.48 14.56
C GLY A 167 7.18 -13.10 15.12
N SER A 168 7.87 -12.27 14.32
CA SER A 168 8.42 -10.99 14.75
C SER A 168 7.43 -9.83 14.63
N SER A 169 6.37 -9.99 13.84
CA SER A 169 5.53 -8.88 13.41
C SER A 169 4.03 -9.20 13.45
N ARG A 170 3.22 -8.17 13.72
CA ARG A 170 1.77 -8.17 13.51
C ARG A 170 1.41 -7.15 12.44
N LEU A 171 0.67 -7.57 11.43
CA LEU A 171 0.31 -6.75 10.30
C LEU A 171 -1.21 -6.64 10.21
N PHE A 172 -1.70 -5.42 10.11
CA PHE A 172 -3.13 -5.11 10.10
C PHE A 172 -3.44 -4.40 8.80
N GLY A 173 -4.31 -4.97 7.97
CA GLY A 173 -4.80 -4.34 6.76
C GLY A 173 -6.21 -3.78 6.97
N ALA A 174 -6.43 -2.55 6.51
CA ALA A 174 -7.71 -1.87 6.59
C ALA A 174 -8.18 -1.48 5.19
N ASP A 175 -9.45 -1.73 4.89
CA ASP A 175 -10.07 -1.30 3.63
C ASP A 175 -11.54 -0.94 3.84
N ILE A 176 -12.07 0.01 3.08
CA ILE A 176 -13.48 0.39 3.15
C ILE A 176 -14.39 -0.64 2.45
N HIS A 177 -13.87 -1.29 1.41
CA HIS A 177 -14.66 -2.16 0.55
C HIS A 177 -14.69 -3.59 1.07
N PRO A 178 -15.87 -4.17 1.38
CA PRO A 178 -15.95 -5.49 2.02
C PRO A 178 -15.40 -6.62 1.14
N LYS A 179 -15.52 -6.51 -0.20
CA LYS A 179 -14.92 -7.51 -1.12
C LYS A 179 -13.39 -7.46 -1.12
N ALA A 180 -12.78 -6.30 -0.87
CA ALA A 180 -11.33 -6.16 -0.78
C ALA A 180 -10.83 -6.84 0.51
N VAL A 181 -11.47 -6.55 1.65
CA VAL A 181 -11.21 -7.22 2.92
C VAL A 181 -11.35 -8.74 2.80
N GLN A 182 -12.41 -9.24 2.16
CA GLN A 182 -12.58 -10.67 1.95
C GLN A 182 -11.47 -11.26 1.06
N LEU A 183 -11.08 -10.57 -0.02
CA LEU A 183 -9.97 -11.02 -0.86
C LEU A 183 -8.64 -11.05 -0.09
N ALA A 184 -8.37 -10.06 0.75
CA ALA A 184 -7.17 -10.04 1.58
C ALA A 184 -7.13 -11.22 2.57
N ARG A 185 -8.27 -11.58 3.17
CA ARG A 185 -8.39 -12.78 4.02
C ARG A 185 -8.17 -14.07 3.24
N ASP A 186 -8.77 -14.20 2.06
CA ASP A 186 -8.57 -15.35 1.18
C ASP A 186 -7.09 -15.46 0.78
N ASN A 187 -6.41 -14.34 0.50
CA ASN A 187 -4.98 -14.30 0.20
C ASN A 187 -4.10 -14.69 1.37
N ALA A 188 -4.46 -14.27 2.58
CA ALA A 188 -3.78 -14.69 3.80
C ALA A 188 -3.90 -16.20 4.02
N ALA A 189 -5.07 -16.77 3.75
CA ALA A 189 -5.31 -18.20 3.83
C ALA A 189 -4.52 -18.96 2.75
N HIS A 190 -4.56 -18.48 1.50
CA HIS A 190 -3.85 -19.05 0.35
C HIS A 190 -2.33 -19.11 0.58
N ASN A 191 -1.76 -18.06 1.16
CA ASN A 191 -0.32 -17.91 1.36
C ASN A 191 0.16 -18.26 2.78
N ARG A 192 -0.69 -18.84 3.64
CA ARG A 192 -0.41 -19.02 5.08
C ARG A 192 0.95 -19.67 5.40
N ALA A 193 1.37 -20.65 4.61
CA ALA A 193 2.63 -21.36 4.80
C ALA A 193 3.88 -20.47 4.57
N LEU A 194 3.73 -19.37 3.85
CA LEU A 194 4.80 -18.45 3.47
C LEU A 194 4.89 -17.22 4.38
N LEU A 195 3.96 -17.02 5.32
CA LEU A 195 3.90 -15.80 6.14
C LEU A 195 4.82 -15.81 7.38
N ASN A 196 5.81 -16.71 7.42
CA ASN A 196 6.81 -16.81 8.50
C ASN A 196 6.22 -16.76 9.92
N GLN A 197 5.05 -17.36 10.20
CA GLN A 197 4.42 -17.29 11.53
C GLN A 197 4.10 -15.86 12.02
N ASN A 198 4.23 -14.84 11.16
CA ASN A 198 3.79 -13.48 11.44
C ASN A 198 2.26 -13.44 11.43
N ILE A 199 1.70 -12.58 12.27
CA ILE A 199 0.25 -12.47 12.42
C ILE A 199 -0.24 -11.44 11.42
N VAL A 200 -1.27 -11.80 10.66
CA VAL A 200 -1.90 -10.89 9.70
C VAL A 200 -3.41 -10.90 9.90
N SER A 201 -4.03 -9.71 9.95
CA SER A 201 -5.49 -9.57 10.05
C SER A 201 -6.00 -8.44 9.16
N PHE A 202 -7.24 -8.58 8.68
CA PHE A 202 -7.87 -7.65 7.74
C PHE A 202 -9.26 -7.24 8.20
N HIS A 203 -9.51 -5.93 8.23
CA HIS A 203 -10.70 -5.35 8.82
C HIS A 203 -11.33 -4.29 7.92
N GLN A 204 -12.65 -4.23 7.93
CA GLN A 204 -13.38 -3.20 7.21
C GLN A 204 -13.42 -1.90 8.03
N VAL A 205 -12.90 -0.81 7.47
CA VAL A 205 -12.88 0.50 8.11
C VAL A 205 -13.14 1.60 7.09
N ASP A 206 -14.06 2.50 7.42
CA ASP A 206 -14.16 3.80 6.76
C ASP A 206 -13.16 4.74 7.41
N LEU A 207 -12.13 5.12 6.65
CA LEU A 207 -11.04 5.99 7.06
C LEU A 207 -11.51 7.41 7.42
N LEU A 208 -12.60 7.86 6.81
CA LEU A 208 -13.17 9.19 7.02
C LEU A 208 -14.13 9.22 8.21
N ALA A 209 -14.47 8.05 8.78
CA ALA A 209 -15.31 7.99 9.96
C ALA A 209 -14.61 8.63 11.18
N PRO A 210 -15.35 9.36 12.04
CA PRO A 210 -14.77 10.00 13.23
C PRO A 210 -14.10 9.03 14.20
N ASN A 211 -14.54 7.77 14.24
CA ASN A 211 -14.03 6.72 15.13
C ASN A 211 -12.98 5.81 14.47
N ALA A 212 -12.42 6.19 13.32
CA ALA A 212 -11.42 5.37 12.63
C ALA A 212 -10.17 5.11 13.49
N VAL A 213 -9.66 6.15 14.17
CA VAL A 213 -8.50 6.05 15.08
C VAL A 213 -8.78 5.08 16.22
N ASP A 214 -9.93 5.20 16.90
CA ASP A 214 -10.33 4.32 18.00
C ASP A 214 -10.39 2.85 17.55
N LYS A 215 -10.92 2.60 16.34
CA LYS A 215 -10.95 1.25 15.76
C LYS A 215 -9.54 0.69 15.58
N PHE A 216 -8.63 1.45 14.98
CA PHE A 216 -7.25 1.01 14.79
C PHE A 216 -6.56 0.71 16.13
N LEU A 217 -6.72 1.57 17.13
CA LEU A 217 -6.15 1.35 18.47
C LEU A 217 -6.72 0.09 19.12
N SER A 218 -8.01 -0.19 18.96
CA SER A 218 -8.66 -1.38 19.53
C SER A 218 -8.09 -2.71 19.04
N TRP A 219 -7.42 -2.74 17.87
CA TRP A 219 -6.83 -3.97 17.34
C TRP A 219 -5.54 -4.36 18.03
N LEU A 220 -4.89 -3.41 18.70
CA LEU A 220 -3.64 -3.64 19.41
C LEU A 220 -3.86 -4.30 20.78
N ASP A 221 -5.08 -4.18 21.32
CA ASP A 221 -5.55 -4.75 22.59
C ASP A 221 -5.98 -6.21 22.49
N VAL A 222 -6.05 -6.78 21.28
CA VAL A 222 -6.50 -8.17 21.09
C VAL A 222 -5.31 -9.12 21.23
N ASP A 223 -5.32 -9.93 22.29
CA ASP A 223 -4.39 -11.05 22.42
C ASP A 223 -4.69 -12.08 21.32
N HIS A 224 -3.87 -12.06 20.27
CA HIS A 224 -3.89 -13.10 19.26
C HIS A 224 -3.24 -14.37 19.84
N GLU A 225 -4.00 -15.13 20.63
CA GLU A 225 -3.63 -16.51 20.92
C GLU A 225 -3.77 -17.35 19.64
N GLY A 226 -2.66 -17.50 18.91
CA GLY A 226 -2.54 -18.49 17.84
C GLY A 226 -2.06 -17.94 16.50
N THR A 227 -1.10 -18.66 15.91
CA THR A 227 -0.61 -18.47 14.54
C THR A 227 -1.70 -18.81 13.54
N GLY A 228 -2.57 -17.87 13.18
CA GLY A 228 -3.62 -18.12 12.20
C GLY A 228 -4.36 -16.88 11.74
N VAL A 229 -4.69 -16.85 10.46
CA VAL A 229 -5.63 -15.91 9.84
C VAL A 229 -6.92 -15.92 10.66
N VAL A 230 -7.23 -14.80 11.32
CA VAL A 230 -8.45 -14.66 12.13
C VAL A 230 -9.54 -14.03 11.28
N ASP A 231 -10.65 -14.73 11.14
CA ASP A 231 -11.86 -14.23 10.51
C ASP A 231 -12.58 -13.33 11.53
N GLY A 232 -12.72 -12.04 11.18
CA GLY A 232 -13.27 -11.01 12.07
C GLY A 232 -14.77 -11.18 12.27
N GLY A 233 -15.18 -12.10 13.15
CA GLY A 233 -16.51 -12.19 13.73
C GLY A 233 -16.51 -11.59 15.14
N ALA A 234 -17.22 -10.49 15.33
CA ALA A 234 -17.41 -9.87 16.63
C ALA A 234 -18.16 -10.83 17.59
N ASN A 235 -17.51 -11.23 18.69
CA ASN A 235 -18.07 -11.32 20.05
C ASN A 235 -17.18 -12.17 20.96
N SER A 236 -16.41 -11.53 21.83
CA SER A 236 -16.07 -12.08 23.15
C SER A 236 -15.59 -10.96 24.07
N SER A 237 -16.52 -10.49 24.89
CA SER A 237 -16.23 -9.70 26.07
C SER A 237 -15.61 -10.62 27.14
N SER A 238 -14.31 -10.51 27.36
CA SER A 238 -13.66 -10.97 28.59
C SER A 238 -12.53 -10.02 28.94
N GLY A 239 -12.71 -9.29 30.04
CA GLY A 239 -11.78 -8.28 30.51
C GLY A 239 -10.47 -8.88 30.99
N MET A 240 -9.38 -8.45 30.34
CA MET A 240 -8.03 -8.37 30.88
C MET A 240 -7.40 -7.08 30.31
N GLY A 241 -6.48 -6.47 31.05
CA GLY A 241 -6.14 -5.05 30.98
C GLY A 241 -5.87 -4.45 29.59
N LYS A 242 -6.40 -3.23 29.35
CA LYS A 242 -6.08 -2.37 28.20
C LYS A 242 -4.57 -2.25 28.03
N GLY A 243 -4.02 -2.95 27.05
CA GLY A 243 -2.59 -2.99 26.76
C GLY A 243 -2.25 -1.83 25.84
N GLN A 244 -1.35 -0.94 26.28
CA GLN A 244 -0.94 0.25 25.51
C GLN A 244 -0.10 -0.10 24.27
N GLY A 245 -0.66 -0.85 23.32
CA GLY A 245 -0.01 -1.19 22.06
C GLY A 245 0.16 0.05 21.17
N ARG A 246 1.15 -0.03 20.26
CA ARG A 246 1.58 1.03 19.35
C ARG A 246 1.75 0.47 17.95
N TYR A 247 1.36 1.22 16.92
CA TYR A 247 1.88 0.97 15.58
C TYR A 247 3.30 1.54 15.50
N HIS A 248 4.19 0.81 14.84
CA HIS A 248 5.56 1.26 14.61
C HIS A 248 5.74 1.79 13.18
N LEU A 249 4.89 1.34 12.26
CA LEU A 249 4.89 1.74 10.87
C LEU A 249 3.45 1.78 10.35
N ILE A 250 3.12 2.85 9.66
CA ILE A 250 1.87 3.02 8.94
C ILE A 250 2.19 3.15 7.46
N ILE A 251 1.48 2.38 6.65
CA ILE A 251 1.63 2.32 5.21
C ILE A 251 0.28 2.64 4.59
N SER A 252 0.29 3.30 3.43
CA SER A 252 -0.91 3.38 2.61
C SER A 252 -0.55 3.50 1.14
N ASN A 253 -1.23 2.71 0.32
CA ASN A 253 -1.40 2.96 -1.10
C ASN A 253 -2.86 3.46 -1.32
N PRO A 254 -3.14 4.75 -1.06
CA PRO A 254 -4.50 5.27 -1.19
C PRO A 254 -4.87 5.48 -2.67
N PRO A 255 -6.16 5.62 -2.99
CA PRO A 255 -6.57 6.15 -4.29
C PRO A 255 -5.92 7.53 -4.52
N TYR A 256 -5.34 7.75 -5.70
CA TYR A 256 -4.57 8.96 -6.02
C TYR A 256 -4.81 9.50 -7.43
N ILE A 257 -5.75 8.94 -8.18
CA ILE A 257 -6.05 9.34 -9.56
C ILE A 257 -7.12 10.46 -9.51
N ALA A 258 -6.87 11.56 -10.22
CA ALA A 258 -7.86 12.62 -10.37
C ALA A 258 -9.03 12.18 -11.26
N HIS A 259 -10.21 12.78 -11.07
CA HIS A 259 -11.38 12.49 -11.92
C HIS A 259 -11.12 12.80 -13.40
N SER A 260 -10.31 13.83 -13.69
CA SER A 260 -9.90 14.20 -15.05
C SER A 260 -9.03 13.13 -15.72
N GLU A 261 -8.15 12.47 -14.97
CA GLU A 261 -7.27 11.41 -15.46
C GLU A 261 -8.03 10.10 -15.70
N TYR A 262 -9.08 9.84 -14.92
CA TYR A 262 -9.86 8.61 -15.01
C TYR A 262 -10.46 8.35 -16.39
N GLU A 263 -10.87 9.41 -17.10
CA GLU A 263 -11.42 9.31 -18.46
C GLU A 263 -10.39 8.80 -19.48
N THR A 264 -9.10 8.92 -19.17
CA THR A 264 -7.99 8.51 -20.05
C THR A 264 -7.39 7.16 -19.68
N LEU A 265 -7.87 6.53 -18.61
CA LEU A 265 -7.36 5.23 -18.17
C LEU A 265 -7.62 4.14 -19.21
N GLU A 266 -6.74 3.14 -19.22
CA GLU A 266 -6.91 1.96 -20.04
C GLU A 266 -8.26 1.27 -19.71
N PRO A 267 -9.01 0.77 -20.72
CA PRO A 267 -10.29 0.09 -20.50
C PRO A 267 -10.21 -1.06 -19.48
N GLU A 268 -9.08 -1.77 -19.44
CA GLU A 268 -8.76 -2.81 -18.48
C GLU A 268 -8.90 -2.35 -17.04
N VAL A 269 -8.49 -1.12 -16.75
CA VAL A 269 -8.51 -0.53 -15.41
C VAL A 269 -9.89 0.07 -15.16
N ALA A 270 -10.31 1.01 -16.01
CA ALA A 270 -11.53 1.77 -15.81
C ALA A 270 -12.80 0.91 -15.76
N GLN A 271 -12.87 -0.19 -16.53
CA GLN A 271 -14.09 -1.00 -16.62
C GLN A 271 -14.15 -2.12 -15.57
N TRP A 272 -13.03 -2.51 -14.97
CA TRP A 272 -12.93 -3.74 -14.18
C TRP A 272 -12.50 -3.55 -12.73
N GLU A 273 -11.74 -2.50 -12.44
CA GLU A 273 -11.33 -2.18 -11.07
C GLU A 273 -12.31 -1.18 -10.44
N ASP A 274 -12.45 -1.23 -9.11
CA ASP A 274 -13.37 -0.38 -8.37
C ASP A 274 -12.92 1.08 -8.50
N PRO A 275 -13.75 1.99 -9.02
CA PRO A 275 -13.41 3.41 -9.08
C PRO A 275 -13.02 3.98 -7.71
N LYS A 276 -13.56 3.45 -6.60
CA LYS A 276 -13.18 3.87 -5.24
C LYS A 276 -11.77 3.46 -4.82
N ALA A 277 -11.17 2.49 -5.50
CA ALA A 277 -9.78 2.10 -5.30
C ALA A 277 -8.81 2.94 -6.15
N LEU A 278 -9.33 3.76 -7.06
CA LEU A 278 -8.55 4.52 -8.05
C LEU A 278 -8.67 6.03 -7.81
N LEU A 279 -9.91 6.52 -7.73
CA LEU A 279 -10.26 7.94 -7.70
C LEU A 279 -10.10 8.56 -6.33
N ALA A 280 -9.54 9.76 -6.31
CA ALA A 280 -9.51 10.64 -5.15
C ALA A 280 -9.87 12.08 -5.55
N ASP A 281 -10.64 12.74 -4.69
CA ASP A 281 -10.96 14.16 -4.83
C ASP A 281 -9.71 15.03 -4.62
N GLN A 282 -9.82 16.32 -4.94
CA GLN A 282 -8.73 17.30 -4.85
C GLN A 282 -7.50 16.88 -5.69
N GLU A 283 -7.72 16.60 -6.97
CA GLU A 283 -6.67 16.14 -7.89
C GLU A 283 -5.88 14.92 -7.35
N GLY A 284 -6.59 13.98 -6.72
CA GLY A 284 -5.97 12.78 -6.17
C GLY A 284 -5.38 12.92 -4.76
N LEU A 285 -5.52 14.08 -4.10
CA LEU A 285 -4.73 14.41 -2.90
C LEU A 285 -5.48 14.27 -1.56
N VAL A 286 -6.80 14.08 -1.58
CA VAL A 286 -7.66 14.22 -0.38
C VAL A 286 -7.27 13.30 0.80
N PHE A 287 -6.71 12.12 0.54
CA PHE A 287 -6.42 11.13 1.59
C PHE A 287 -5.12 11.41 2.34
N TYR A 288 -4.10 12.00 1.70
CA TYR A 288 -2.77 12.14 2.29
C TYR A 288 -2.75 12.99 3.57
N PRO A 289 -3.36 14.20 3.62
CA PRO A 289 -3.37 14.99 4.84
C PRO A 289 -4.10 14.26 5.97
N ARG A 290 -5.25 13.64 5.68
CA ARG A 290 -6.03 12.92 6.68
C ARG A 290 -5.24 11.76 7.29
N ILE A 291 -4.63 10.92 6.46
CA ILE A 291 -3.84 9.77 6.94
C ILE A 291 -2.60 10.25 7.70
N ALA A 292 -1.90 11.29 7.23
CA ALA A 292 -0.72 11.81 7.92
C ALA A 292 -1.05 12.30 9.35
N HIS A 293 -2.19 12.98 9.53
CA HIS A 293 -2.64 13.40 10.87
C HIS A 293 -3.01 12.21 11.76
N MET A 294 -3.80 11.25 11.27
CA MET A 294 -4.12 10.05 12.05
C MET A 294 -2.88 9.25 12.40
N ALA A 295 -1.88 9.19 11.50
CA ALA A 295 -0.64 8.49 11.74
C ALA A 295 0.08 9.03 12.99
N MET A 296 0.03 10.34 13.25
CA MET A 296 0.63 10.94 14.45
C MET A 296 -0.03 10.48 15.74
N GLU A 297 -1.34 10.22 15.72
CA GLU A 297 -2.09 9.67 16.85
C GLU A 297 -1.75 8.19 17.06
N LEU A 298 -1.62 7.43 15.97
CA LEU A 298 -1.43 5.98 15.96
C LEU A 298 0.03 5.52 16.21
N LEU A 299 1.03 6.29 15.74
CA LEU A 299 2.48 6.03 15.89
C LEU A 299 3.02 6.46 17.26
N HIS A 300 2.20 7.20 18.02
CA HIS A 300 2.38 7.47 19.44
C HIS A 300 3.56 8.40 19.80
N ARG A 301 3.31 9.49 20.53
CA ARG A 301 4.34 10.33 21.18
C ARG A 301 4.64 9.83 22.59
N GLN A 302 5.85 10.14 23.10
CA GLN A 302 6.13 10.04 24.52
C GLN A 302 5.09 10.86 25.31
N PRO A 303 4.68 10.45 26.52
CA PRO A 303 4.07 11.41 27.43
C PRO A 303 5.05 12.58 27.50
N ALA A 304 4.61 13.78 27.13
CA ALA A 304 5.39 14.97 27.38
C ALA A 304 5.82 14.87 28.84
N ALA A 305 7.13 14.81 29.09
CA ALA A 305 7.68 14.83 30.42
C ALA A 305 6.87 15.88 31.19
N SER A 306 6.27 15.44 32.29
CA SER A 306 5.54 16.31 33.19
C SER A 306 6.40 17.56 33.35
N ARG A 307 5.96 18.65 32.70
CA ARG A 307 6.43 19.98 33.03
C ARG A 307 5.98 20.12 34.47
N SER A 308 6.86 19.75 35.38
CA SER A 308 6.81 20.14 36.76
C SER A 308 6.79 21.66 36.73
N SER A 309 5.57 22.20 36.71
CA SER A 309 5.30 23.53 37.18
C SER A 309 5.80 23.54 38.62
N SER A 310 7.01 24.05 38.82
CA SER A 310 7.49 24.47 40.11
C SER A 310 6.48 25.48 40.63
N SER A 311 5.76 25.02 41.63
CA SER A 311 4.84 25.73 42.49
C SER A 311 5.46 27.03 43.01
N SER A 312 4.77 28.15 42.77
CA SER A 312 4.86 29.32 43.63
C SER A 312 3.57 29.39 44.43
N SER A 313 3.69 29.01 45.69
CA SER A 313 2.66 29.04 46.72
C SER A 313 2.22 30.48 46.98
N SER A 314 0.91 30.73 47.04
CA SER A 314 0.36 31.79 47.90
C SER A 314 -1.07 31.45 48.33
N THR A 315 -1.33 31.82 49.57
CA THR A 315 -2.22 31.18 50.53
C THR A 315 -3.51 31.99 50.70
N THR A 316 -4.63 31.29 50.95
CA THR A 316 -5.82 31.69 51.76
C THR A 316 -6.64 32.93 51.37
N SER A 317 -7.97 32.79 51.17
CA SER A 317 -8.99 32.69 52.23
C SER A 317 -10.45 32.67 51.74
N SER A 318 -11.18 31.67 52.25
CA SER A 318 -12.59 31.50 52.66
C SER A 318 -13.80 32.38 52.22
N SER A 319 -14.92 31.64 52.12
CA SER A 319 -16.36 31.96 52.33
C SER A 319 -17.14 32.39 51.07
N SER A 320 -18.37 31.95 50.78
CA SER A 320 -19.43 31.25 51.52
C SER A 320 -20.44 30.62 50.54
N SER A 321 -21.32 29.76 51.07
CA SER A 321 -22.31 28.88 50.44
C SER A 321 -23.52 29.57 49.77
N THR A 322 -24.04 29.00 48.67
CA THR A 322 -25.48 28.76 48.43
C THR A 322 -25.69 27.72 47.33
N SER A 323 -26.67 26.84 47.56
CA SER A 323 -27.15 25.75 46.71
C SER A 323 -28.08 26.22 45.58
N SER A 324 -27.93 25.64 44.38
CA SER A 324 -29.04 25.44 43.43
C SER A 324 -28.69 24.36 42.40
N GLU A 325 -29.60 23.40 42.26
CA GLU A 325 -29.62 22.36 41.24
C GLU A 325 -29.71 22.95 39.81
N SER A 326 -28.95 22.40 38.86
CA SER A 326 -29.34 22.31 37.44
C SER A 326 -28.30 21.52 36.63
N SER A 327 -28.74 20.38 36.08
CA SER A 327 -28.47 19.81 34.75
C SER A 327 -27.16 20.17 34.03
N THR A 328 -26.31 19.17 33.79
CA THR A 328 -25.21 19.16 32.79
C THR A 328 -25.29 17.84 32.01
N VAL A 329 -25.95 17.80 30.85
CA VAL A 329 -25.43 18.14 29.51
C VAL A 329 -24.02 17.61 29.26
N VAL A 330 -23.99 16.55 28.45
CA VAL A 330 -22.81 15.91 27.86
C VAL A 330 -22.04 16.94 27.05
N GLY A 331 -20.85 17.31 27.53
CA GLY A 331 -19.87 18.09 26.79
C GLY A 331 -19.21 17.20 25.74
N GLU A 332 -19.86 17.04 24.59
CA GLU A 332 -19.23 16.52 23.39
C GLU A 332 -18.17 17.50 22.89
N ASP A 333 -16.97 16.96 22.72
CA ASP A 333 -15.75 17.58 22.24
C ASP A 333 -15.96 18.28 20.89
N GLN A 334 -16.14 19.61 20.92
CA GLN A 334 -16.39 20.44 19.73
C GLN A 334 -15.19 20.56 18.77
N ASN A 335 -14.03 19.95 19.10
CA ASN A 335 -12.85 20.01 18.24
C ASN A 335 -12.97 19.15 16.96
N ASN A 336 -13.72 18.05 16.98
CA ASN A 336 -13.84 17.15 15.81
C ASN A 336 -14.89 17.58 14.78
N LYS A 337 -15.75 18.56 15.10
CA LYS A 337 -16.73 19.13 14.15
C LYS A 337 -16.18 20.35 13.38
N ARG A 338 -15.00 20.87 13.74
CA ARG A 338 -14.35 22.01 13.06
C ARG A 338 -13.46 21.62 11.88
N LEU A 339 -13.06 20.37 11.74
CA LEU A 339 -12.17 19.91 10.65
C LEU A 339 -12.90 19.50 9.36
N ILE A 340 -14.24 19.55 9.33
CA ILE A 340 -15.06 19.12 8.17
C ILE A 340 -15.72 20.33 7.46
N ARG A 341 -15.57 21.56 7.98
CA ARG A 341 -16.01 22.78 7.28
C ARG A 341 -14.98 23.88 7.48
N GLU A 342 -14.63 24.53 6.37
CA GLU A 342 -13.72 25.68 6.23
C GLU A 342 -12.26 25.31 5.87
N LEU A 343 -12.05 24.91 4.61
CA LEU A 343 -10.87 25.41 3.88
C LEU A 343 -11.19 26.87 3.52
N ASP A 344 -10.43 27.80 4.11
CA ASP A 344 -10.56 29.25 3.90
C ASP A 344 -10.37 29.62 2.41
N PRO A 345 -11.34 30.29 1.75
CA PRO A 345 -11.23 30.74 0.37
C PRO A 345 -9.97 31.58 0.08
N ARG A 346 -9.38 32.23 1.09
CA ARG A 346 -8.14 33.01 0.96
C ARG A 346 -6.88 32.17 0.80
N THR A 347 -6.95 30.86 1.04
CA THR A 347 -5.84 29.92 0.79
C THR A 347 -5.80 29.48 -0.68
N LEU A 348 -6.96 29.41 -1.35
CA LEU A 348 -7.05 29.09 -2.78
C LEU A 348 -6.61 30.28 -3.65
N GLU A 349 -6.96 31.51 -3.29
CA GLU A 349 -6.56 32.72 -4.04
C GLU A 349 -5.04 33.01 -4.02
N ARG A 350 -4.31 32.45 -3.04
CA ARG A 350 -2.84 32.59 -2.94
C ARG A 350 -2.07 31.63 -3.83
N ILE A 351 -2.71 30.55 -4.28
CA ILE A 351 -2.13 29.55 -5.20
C ILE A 351 -2.28 30.04 -6.65
N ASP A 352 -3.44 30.61 -7.00
CA ASP A 352 -3.67 31.17 -8.35
C ASP A 352 -2.83 32.43 -8.66
N SER A 353 -2.35 33.15 -7.64
CA SER A 353 -1.54 34.38 -7.82
C SER A 353 -0.05 34.13 -8.12
N LEU A 354 0.41 32.87 -8.18
CA LEU A 354 1.79 32.51 -8.53
C LEU A 354 1.96 32.05 -9.98
N ASP A 355 0.86 31.84 -10.72
CA ASP A 355 0.88 31.35 -12.11
C ASP A 355 0.86 32.46 -13.18
N HIS A 356 0.88 33.74 -12.78
CA HIS A 356 0.72 34.87 -13.73
C HIS A 356 2.01 35.60 -14.12
N ASP A 357 3.20 35.16 -13.68
CA ASP A 357 4.48 35.83 -14.01
C ASP A 357 5.46 34.98 -14.86
N GLU A 358 5.07 33.79 -15.34
CA GLU A 358 5.94 32.94 -16.19
C GLU A 358 5.49 32.78 -17.65
N GLN A 359 4.64 33.69 -18.16
CA GLN A 359 4.28 33.73 -19.58
C GLN A 359 4.68 35.02 -20.30
N LEU A 360 5.87 35.55 -20.03
CA LEU A 360 6.52 36.49 -20.95
C LEU A 360 8.04 36.33 -20.87
N HIS A 361 8.63 35.40 -21.63
CA HIS A 361 9.81 35.65 -22.49
C HIS A 361 10.28 34.37 -23.21
N ASN A 362 10.45 34.55 -24.53
CA ASN A 362 11.34 33.83 -25.45
C ASN A 362 10.79 32.61 -26.21
N ASN A 363 10.19 32.95 -27.35
CA ASN A 363 10.36 32.26 -28.63
C ASN A 363 11.84 32.23 -29.08
N ASP A 364 12.11 31.29 -30.00
CA ASP A 364 13.28 31.11 -30.88
C ASP A 364 14.51 30.41 -30.28
N ASN A 365 14.77 29.15 -30.63
CA ASN A 365 15.37 28.80 -31.93
C ASN A 365 15.62 27.29 -32.09
N SER A 366 15.48 26.83 -33.32
CA SER A 366 15.88 25.52 -33.82
C SER A 366 17.40 25.26 -33.74
N ASN A 367 17.80 23.99 -33.55
CA ASN A 367 18.51 23.15 -34.54
C ASN A 367 19.60 22.22 -33.93
N SER A 368 19.46 20.93 -34.27
CA SER A 368 20.51 19.92 -34.55
C SER A 368 21.62 19.53 -33.54
N ASN A 369 21.78 18.20 -33.47
CA ASN A 369 23.03 17.40 -33.53
C ASN A 369 23.74 16.89 -32.25
N ARG A 370 23.72 15.55 -32.15
CA ARG A 370 24.85 14.58 -31.99
C ARG A 370 25.69 14.53 -30.70
N ASN A 371 25.72 13.31 -30.15
CA ASN A 371 26.86 12.52 -29.63
C ASN A 371 27.97 13.23 -28.84
N SER A 372 28.26 12.75 -27.62
CA SER A 372 29.34 11.77 -27.39
C SER A 372 29.60 11.49 -25.90
N TYR A 373 29.99 10.25 -25.63
CA TYR A 373 30.64 9.76 -24.42
C TYR A 373 32.01 10.42 -24.19
N ASN A 374 32.34 10.81 -22.94
CA ASN A 374 33.40 10.21 -22.11
C ASN A 374 33.89 11.10 -20.95
N SER A 375 33.97 10.47 -19.77
CA SER A 375 35.02 10.51 -18.73
C SER A 375 35.90 11.77 -18.52
N ARG A 376 36.02 12.24 -17.26
CA ARG A 376 37.22 12.09 -16.37
C ARG A 376 37.18 13.04 -15.15
N ARG A 377 37.62 12.47 -14.01
CA ARG A 377 38.32 13.04 -12.82
C ARG A 377 37.63 14.20 -12.06
N ALA A 378 37.31 14.05 -10.77
CA ALA A 378 38.15 13.82 -9.58
C ALA A 378 38.97 15.04 -9.13
N GLN A 379 38.77 15.37 -7.84
CA GLN A 379 39.46 16.33 -6.98
C GLN A 379 39.05 17.80 -7.12
N GLU A 380 38.26 18.27 -6.16
CA GLU A 380 38.64 19.35 -5.24
C GLU A 380 37.62 19.38 -4.08
N GLY A 381 38.13 19.52 -2.86
CA GLY A 381 37.34 19.60 -1.65
C GLY A 381 37.06 21.06 -1.33
N GLU A 382 35.79 21.38 -1.13
CA GLU A 382 35.35 22.60 -0.46
C GLU A 382 34.26 22.20 0.54
N GLU A 383 34.46 22.60 1.80
CA GLU A 383 33.44 22.61 2.85
C GLU A 383 32.38 23.64 2.45
N ILE A 384 31.14 23.20 2.25
CA ILE A 384 29.98 24.06 1.96
C ILE A 384 28.93 23.82 3.05
N GLU A 385 28.49 24.93 3.65
CA GLU A 385 27.46 25.02 4.68
C GLU A 385 26.10 24.48 4.22
N ASP A 386 25.34 23.97 5.19
CA ASP A 386 24.09 23.21 5.07
C ASP A 386 22.90 24.09 4.64
N ASP A 387 22.75 24.28 3.33
CA ASP A 387 21.53 24.82 2.72
C ASP A 387 20.60 23.64 2.37
N GLY A 388 19.38 23.67 2.93
CA GLY A 388 18.37 22.59 2.90
C GLY A 388 17.85 22.18 1.52
N VAL A 389 18.70 21.58 0.70
CA VAL A 389 18.37 21.02 -0.61
C VAL A 389 17.86 19.59 -0.45
N GLU A 390 16.73 19.36 -1.12
CA GLU A 390 16.04 18.09 -1.25
C GLU A 390 16.98 16.98 -1.79
N ARG A 391 17.39 16.05 -0.93
CA ARG A 391 18.25 14.92 -1.33
C ARG A 391 17.40 13.89 -2.08
N THR A 392 17.49 13.86 -3.41
CA THR A 392 17.00 12.76 -4.23
C THR A 392 18.01 11.61 -4.21
N TRP A 393 17.74 10.57 -3.41
CA TRP A 393 18.62 9.41 -3.25
C TRP A 393 18.45 8.42 -4.42
N ARG A 394 19.34 8.49 -5.42
CA ARG A 394 19.32 7.59 -6.60
C ARG A 394 19.80 6.16 -6.34
N ASN A 395 20.27 5.82 -5.14
CA ASN A 395 20.73 4.47 -4.80
C ASN A 395 20.21 4.10 -3.40
N GLY A 396 19.41 3.03 -3.25
CA GLY A 396 19.06 2.51 -1.92
C GLY A 396 20.27 1.87 -1.21
N PRO A 397 20.13 1.25 -0.03
CA PRO A 397 19.25 1.47 1.10
C PRO A 397 20.06 2.06 2.27
N GLU A 398 20.66 3.24 2.13
CA GLU A 398 21.13 3.97 3.31
C GLU A 398 19.95 4.75 3.90
N LEU A 399 18.96 4.01 4.41
CA LEU A 399 18.25 4.52 5.58
C LEU A 399 19.34 4.69 6.63
N ASP A 400 19.63 5.93 7.01
CA ASP A 400 20.52 6.21 8.14
C ASP A 400 20.31 5.15 9.20
N ARG A 401 21.40 4.46 9.59
CA ARG A 401 21.46 3.24 10.41
C ARG A 401 20.74 3.31 11.78
N VAL A 402 19.97 4.36 12.04
CA VAL A 402 19.47 4.76 13.35
C VAL A 402 17.95 5.02 13.37
N LYS A 403 17.22 5.22 12.26
CA LYS A 403 15.77 5.50 12.35
C LYS A 403 14.89 4.74 11.35
N ILE A 404 13.87 4.10 11.91
CA ILE A 404 12.83 3.30 11.26
C ILE A 404 11.88 4.24 10.49
N PRO A 405 11.47 3.93 9.24
CA PRO A 405 10.37 4.64 8.60
C PRO A 405 9.09 4.44 9.44
N GLU A 406 8.39 5.53 9.75
CA GLU A 406 7.16 5.47 10.56
C GLU A 406 5.90 5.64 9.69
N LEU A 407 6.04 6.32 8.55
CA LEU A 407 4.98 6.52 7.57
C LEU A 407 5.51 6.26 6.16
N VAL A 408 4.76 5.51 5.35
CA VAL A 408 5.04 5.30 3.91
C VAL A 408 3.75 5.52 3.13
N PHE A 409 3.79 6.44 2.16
CA PHE A 409 2.73 6.65 1.19
C PHE A 409 3.18 6.24 -0.19
N GLU A 410 2.38 5.48 -0.92
CA GLU A 410 2.48 5.42 -2.39
C GLU A 410 1.84 6.67 -3.00
N ILE A 411 2.45 7.20 -4.06
CA ILE A 411 1.96 8.35 -4.83
C ILE A 411 1.88 7.99 -6.32
N GLY A 412 0.98 8.66 -7.04
CA GLY A 412 0.75 8.47 -8.48
C GLY A 412 1.89 9.01 -9.36
N GLY A 413 2.70 9.94 -8.86
CA GLY A 413 3.91 10.38 -9.56
C GLY A 413 4.50 11.70 -9.05
N ASP A 414 5.47 12.23 -9.80
CA ASP A 414 6.29 13.38 -9.41
C ASP A 414 5.47 14.64 -9.10
N HIS A 415 4.35 14.85 -9.80
CA HIS A 415 3.47 16.01 -9.59
C HIS A 415 2.83 16.09 -8.19
N GLN A 416 2.79 14.98 -7.44
CA GLN A 416 2.23 14.94 -6.08
C GLN A 416 3.29 15.12 -4.99
N VAL A 417 4.59 15.10 -5.34
CA VAL A 417 5.70 15.05 -4.38
C VAL A 417 5.67 16.25 -3.42
N ASP A 418 5.56 17.46 -3.95
CA ASP A 418 5.63 18.68 -3.16
C ASP A 418 4.48 18.76 -2.17
N PHE A 419 3.25 18.53 -2.65
CA PHE A 419 2.05 18.58 -1.83
C PHE A 419 2.06 17.52 -0.74
N VAL A 420 2.30 16.26 -1.10
CA VAL A 420 2.26 15.14 -0.14
C VAL A 420 3.39 15.29 0.87
N SER A 421 4.57 15.72 0.45
CA SER A 421 5.68 16.00 1.36
C SER A 421 5.37 17.15 2.31
N ALA A 422 4.74 18.23 1.83
CA ALA A 422 4.29 19.33 2.67
C ALA A 422 3.23 18.89 3.69
N ALA A 423 2.24 18.08 3.27
CA ALA A 423 1.21 17.54 4.15
C ALA A 423 1.80 16.65 5.25
N VAL A 424 2.77 15.80 4.90
CA VAL A 424 3.51 14.95 5.87
C VAL A 424 4.32 15.81 6.85
N ARG A 425 5.02 16.85 6.37
CA ARG A 425 5.74 17.79 7.26
C ARG A 425 4.78 18.55 8.19
N GLN A 426 3.65 19.03 7.66
CA GLN A 426 2.63 19.77 8.42
C GLN A 426 2.01 18.92 9.53
N ALA A 427 1.79 17.61 9.29
CA ALA A 427 1.33 16.68 10.32
C ALA A 427 2.34 16.50 11.47
N GLY A 428 3.63 16.76 11.22
CA GLY A 428 4.67 16.79 12.24
C GLY A 428 5.81 15.78 12.06
N PHE A 429 5.93 15.16 10.88
CA PHE A 429 7.11 14.36 10.50
C PHE A 429 8.24 15.29 10.07
N ARG A 430 9.36 15.29 10.83
CA ARG A 430 10.47 16.23 10.60
C ARG A 430 11.37 15.84 9.44
N ARG A 431 11.45 14.54 9.15
CA ARG A 431 12.24 14.00 8.04
C ARG A 431 11.30 13.36 7.04
N VAL A 432 11.33 13.87 5.82
CA VAL A 432 10.55 13.38 4.69
C VAL A 432 11.51 13.04 3.58
N GLN A 433 11.35 11.84 3.01
CA GLN A 433 12.16 11.34 1.91
C GLN A 433 11.24 10.94 0.75
N VAL A 434 11.75 11.12 -0.47
CA VAL A 434 11.10 10.63 -1.68
C VAL A 434 11.85 9.38 -2.13
N TRP A 435 11.13 8.26 -2.24
CA TRP A 435 11.65 7.05 -2.86
C TRP A 435 11.22 7.01 -4.32
N LYS A 436 12.21 6.77 -5.18
CA LYS A 436 12.05 6.67 -6.62
C LYS A 436 12.30 5.24 -7.09
N ASP A 437 11.65 4.88 -8.19
CA ASP A 437 11.91 3.63 -8.90
C ASP A 437 13.19 3.70 -9.75
N LEU A 438 13.52 2.60 -10.42
CA LEU A 438 14.67 2.49 -11.31
C LEU A 438 14.59 3.41 -12.55
N ALA A 439 13.41 3.95 -12.85
CA ALA A 439 13.19 4.93 -13.92
C ALA A 439 13.25 6.38 -13.41
N ASP A 440 13.73 6.61 -12.18
CA ASP A 440 13.86 7.92 -11.52
C ASP A 440 12.52 8.64 -11.28
N ARG A 441 11.40 7.90 -11.28
CA ARG A 441 10.07 8.42 -10.97
C ARG A 441 9.77 8.28 -9.49
N ALA A 442 9.25 9.33 -8.86
CA ALA A 442 8.80 9.26 -7.48
C ALA A 442 7.64 8.27 -7.31
N ARG A 443 7.78 7.37 -6.32
CA ARG A 443 6.79 6.32 -5.98
C ARG A 443 6.32 6.39 -4.56
N CYS A 444 7.18 6.76 -3.63
CA CYS A 444 6.77 6.87 -2.24
C CYS A 444 7.26 8.14 -1.55
N ILE A 445 6.44 8.63 -0.63
CA ILE A 445 6.84 9.59 0.39
C ILE A 445 6.99 8.85 1.72
N VAL A 446 8.17 8.95 2.32
CA VAL A 446 8.54 8.26 3.55
C VAL A 446 8.79 9.27 4.66
N GLY A 447 8.02 9.17 5.74
CA GLY A 447 8.06 10.07 6.89
C GLY A 447 8.68 9.43 8.14
N ALA A 448 9.43 10.24 8.88
CA ALA A 448 9.92 9.91 10.23
C ALA A 448 9.97 11.16 11.12
N ARG A 449 9.68 11.00 12.41
CA ARG A 449 9.65 12.09 13.39
C ARG A 449 11.02 12.54 13.89
#